data_AF-A0A431TEN5-F1
#
_entry.id   AF-A0A431TEN5-F1
#
_cell.length_a   1.000
_cell.length_b   1.000
_cell.length_c   1.000
_cell.angle_alpha   90.00
_cell.angle_beta   90.00
_cell.angle_gamma   90.00
#
_symmetry.space_group_name_H-M   'P 1'
#
loop_
_entity.id
_entity.type
_entity.pdbx_description
1 polymer ?
#
loop_
_entity_poly.entity_id
_entity_poly.type
_entity_poly.pdbx_seq_one_letter_code
_entity_poly.pdbx_strand_id
1 'polypeptide(L)'
;MRAFFSLRTLANLAFAAIPTVFALSGIATPAFAAMDEVGRAAPSTHRLKFIVDPELAADIGPAEAGRRLAQYVADVNTVFTRETVRSFAFDPAADLQLLAPANAPQCSYNGLVNGEVVVCVSKSMRGYSHGGLSMSWTFPQKGVAWNLNWIAIHDPLRLSRAPTPGAPESTEKDYLGRQLKTLMHELEHVFGAGAGEYYNGIAVADTTGVAPVTDLALANDADRYWWTRQHWRLDPLLGTVFEQRRDPAANRVATLELIRFTEGTKANINTDWTDWPKLGSSKFMAGTNATQVRVTDRDTGTALPGAQVSVWRNPGAGKPLVMLVTGVADASGRFVFDWDCGFSCFATGKTTLLVKARAANRAPGASWFTIFDAFEQKAVQGQQMFTIDLALGGADTAPPTVSVAAPSMATVGQLTVIAPAVVDNAGVWGVKVLGRDSIPICTFTAPPYTCSWTPSAPGVQTIRVVAVDAAGNSAVASANVIVNPPSDTVPPTVALSAPASVATGIAARLTATASDNVAVTELKFIVDGKTACTLRAAPYVCAWTPKRPGAVNIEARVADAAGNVASVSASVRIEGLRAEDL
;
A
#
# COMPACT_ATOMS: atom_id res chain seq x y z
N MET A 1 -3.59 51.60 -58.21
CA MET A 1 -4.29 51.98 -59.47
C MET A 1 -4.01 50.90 -60.52
N ARG A 2 -4.98 50.62 -61.40
CA ARG A 2 -4.88 49.99 -62.75
C ARG A 2 -3.72 48.96 -62.94
N ALA A 3 -3.96 47.65 -62.92
CA ALA A 3 -4.59 46.84 -63.98
C ALA A 3 -4.00 47.06 -65.38
N PHE A 4 -3.66 45.98 -66.11
CA PHE A 4 -4.28 45.57 -67.39
C PHE A 4 -3.57 44.34 -68.03
N PHE A 5 -4.34 43.26 -68.30
CA PHE A 5 -4.32 42.40 -69.51
C PHE A 5 -3.02 41.64 -69.92
N SER A 6 -3.04 40.58 -70.77
CA SER A 6 -4.04 39.56 -71.19
C SER A 6 -3.42 38.73 -72.33
N LEU A 7 -3.77 37.43 -72.46
CA LEU A 7 -4.17 36.69 -73.68
C LEU A 7 -3.96 35.17 -73.44
N ARG A 8 -5.03 34.34 -73.49
CA ARG A 8 -5.44 33.44 -74.60
C ARG A 8 -4.50 32.22 -74.79
N THR A 9 -4.96 30.97 -74.98
CA THR A 9 -6.23 30.50 -75.57
C THR A 9 -6.59 29.06 -75.14
N LEU A 10 -7.89 28.75 -75.12
CA LEU A 10 -8.62 27.56 -75.66
C LEU A 10 -7.78 26.35 -76.20
N ALA A 11 -8.20 25.08 -76.11
CA ALA A 11 -9.57 24.53 -76.03
C ALA A 11 -9.66 23.11 -75.38
N ASN A 12 -10.90 22.62 -75.23
CA ASN A 12 -11.32 21.32 -74.67
C ASN A 12 -10.71 20.07 -75.34
N LEU A 13 -10.57 18.99 -74.56
CA LEU A 13 -11.23 17.70 -74.81
C LEU A 13 -11.20 16.82 -73.55
N ALA A 14 -12.34 16.23 -73.20
CA ALA A 14 -12.46 15.27 -72.10
C ALA A 14 -12.40 13.84 -72.65
N PHE A 15 -11.86 12.87 -71.89
CA PHE A 15 -12.54 11.60 -71.57
C PHE A 15 -11.71 10.68 -70.64
N ALA A 16 -12.44 9.87 -69.87
CA ALA A 16 -12.05 8.58 -69.25
C ALA A 16 -10.97 8.55 -68.15
N ALA A 17 -11.47 8.31 -66.93
CA ALA A 17 -10.72 8.07 -65.70
C ALA A 17 -9.93 6.74 -65.66
N ILE A 18 -8.74 6.78 -65.04
CA ILE A 18 -8.10 5.65 -64.34
C ILE A 18 -7.41 6.21 -63.08
N PRO A 19 -7.77 5.80 -61.85
CA PRO A 19 -7.11 6.27 -60.64
C PRO A 19 -5.94 5.34 -60.24
N THR A 20 -4.79 5.47 -60.90
CA THR A 20 -3.54 4.85 -60.45
C THR A 20 -2.83 5.77 -59.46
N VAL A 21 -2.89 5.43 -58.17
CA VAL A 21 -2.24 6.19 -57.09
C VAL A 21 -0.72 6.10 -57.25
N PHE A 22 -0.10 7.17 -57.75
CA PHE A 22 1.35 7.32 -57.72
C PHE A 22 1.80 7.86 -56.36
N ALA A 23 2.77 7.17 -55.76
CA ALA A 23 3.25 7.49 -54.43
C ALA A 23 3.94 8.87 -54.38
N LEU A 24 3.47 9.75 -53.49
CA LEU A 24 4.37 10.71 -52.88
C LEU A 24 5.19 9.95 -51.83
N SER A 25 6.52 10.03 -51.99
CA SER A 25 7.50 9.63 -50.99
C SER A 25 7.34 10.47 -49.73
N GLY A 26 6.50 9.99 -48.79
CA GLY A 26 6.48 10.50 -47.43
C GLY A 26 7.86 10.30 -46.82
N ILE A 27 8.42 11.37 -46.27
CA ILE A 27 9.63 11.31 -45.45
C ILE A 27 9.35 10.32 -44.33
N ALA A 28 10.06 9.19 -44.34
CA ALA A 28 10.02 8.27 -43.22
C ALA A 28 10.61 8.98 -42.00
N THR A 29 9.73 9.45 -41.12
CA THR A 29 10.10 9.65 -39.72
C THR A 29 10.69 8.33 -39.22
N PRO A 30 11.76 8.37 -38.39
CA PRO A 30 12.19 7.16 -37.73
C PRO A 30 11.00 6.67 -36.90
N ALA A 31 10.50 5.48 -37.23
CA ALA A 31 9.45 4.84 -36.46
C ALA A 31 10.04 4.49 -35.08
N PHE A 32 9.85 5.40 -34.12
CA PHE A 32 10.02 5.08 -32.72
C PHE A 32 9.01 3.98 -32.39
N ALA A 33 9.48 2.74 -32.36
CA ALA A 33 8.72 1.62 -31.83
C ALA A 33 8.41 1.93 -30.36
N ALA A 34 7.16 2.25 -30.08
CA ALA A 34 6.76 2.83 -28.80
C ALA A 34 6.86 1.80 -27.66
N MET A 35 7.41 2.22 -26.53
CA MET A 35 7.46 1.41 -25.29
C MET A 35 6.10 1.41 -24.56
N ASP A 36 5.02 1.23 -25.31
CA ASP A 36 3.64 1.56 -24.92
C ASP A 36 2.79 0.34 -24.52
N GLU A 37 3.41 -0.83 -24.29
CA GLU A 37 2.68 -2.09 -24.04
C GLU A 37 2.84 -2.63 -22.60
N VAL A 38 3.83 -2.15 -21.84
CA VAL A 38 4.05 -2.61 -20.46
C VAL A 38 2.94 -2.05 -19.55
N GLY A 39 2.39 -2.87 -18.67
CA GLY A 39 1.30 -2.49 -17.78
C GLY A 39 -0.07 -2.29 -18.45
N ARG A 40 -0.22 -2.64 -19.73
CA ARG A 40 -1.48 -2.52 -20.49
C ARG A 40 -2.09 -3.88 -20.83
N ALA A 41 -2.81 -4.47 -19.89
CA ALA A 41 -3.69 -5.61 -20.14
C ALA A 41 -5.17 -5.25 -19.93
N ALA A 42 -6.05 -6.00 -20.58
CA ALA A 42 -7.47 -5.99 -20.26
C ALA A 42 -7.71 -6.52 -18.83
N PRO A 43 -8.74 -6.02 -18.11
CA PRO A 43 -9.14 -6.59 -16.84
C PRO A 43 -9.42 -8.09 -16.91
N SER A 44 -8.96 -8.84 -15.89
CA SER A 44 -9.08 -10.30 -15.89
C SER A 44 -9.34 -10.85 -14.49
N THR A 45 -10.31 -11.75 -14.38
CA THR A 45 -10.59 -12.53 -13.17
C THR A 45 -9.91 -13.89 -13.25
N HIS A 46 -9.20 -14.28 -12.19
CA HIS A 46 -8.50 -15.56 -12.05
C HIS A 46 -9.18 -16.42 -10.98
N ARG A 47 -9.33 -17.73 -11.22
CA ARG A 47 -10.01 -18.64 -10.29
C ARG A 47 -9.00 -19.28 -9.36
N LEU A 48 -9.07 -18.97 -8.06
CA LEU A 48 -8.25 -19.59 -7.04
C LEU A 48 -8.82 -20.96 -6.66
N LYS A 49 -7.94 -21.96 -6.55
CA LYS A 49 -8.26 -23.29 -6.03
C LYS A 49 -7.37 -23.60 -4.84
N PHE A 50 -7.96 -23.81 -3.66
CA PHE A 50 -7.24 -24.05 -2.43
C PHE A 50 -7.16 -25.54 -2.14
N ILE A 51 -5.95 -26.07 -1.98
CA ILE A 51 -5.71 -27.41 -1.45
C ILE A 51 -5.06 -27.23 -0.09
N VAL A 52 -5.74 -27.64 0.97
CA VAL A 52 -5.39 -27.27 2.34
C VAL A 52 -5.16 -28.50 3.18
N ASP A 53 -4.10 -28.48 3.97
CA ASP A 53 -3.82 -29.52 4.97
C ASP A 53 -5.02 -29.65 5.93
N PRO A 54 -5.63 -30.85 6.07
CA PRO A 54 -6.74 -31.10 6.98
C PRO A 54 -6.44 -30.67 8.43
N GLU A 55 -5.18 -30.68 8.88
CA GLU A 55 -4.82 -30.23 10.23
C GLU A 55 -5.19 -28.76 10.45
N LEU A 56 -5.00 -27.89 9.45
CA LEU A 56 -5.30 -26.46 9.54
C LEU A 56 -6.81 -26.14 9.60
N ALA A 57 -7.66 -27.11 9.26
CA ALA A 57 -9.11 -27.01 9.23
C ALA A 57 -9.83 -27.92 10.24
N ALA A 58 -9.09 -28.77 10.98
CA ALA A 58 -9.66 -29.86 11.79
C ALA A 58 -10.68 -29.38 12.83
N ASP A 59 -10.37 -28.31 13.56
CA ASP A 59 -11.20 -27.77 14.65
C ASP A 59 -12.40 -26.94 14.17
N ILE A 60 -12.48 -26.63 12.87
CA ILE A 60 -13.49 -25.71 12.30
C ILE A 60 -14.36 -26.37 11.23
N GLY A 61 -13.86 -27.41 10.57
CA GLY A 61 -14.53 -28.15 9.52
C GLY A 61 -14.50 -27.46 8.14
N PRO A 62 -14.82 -28.20 7.05
CA PRO A 62 -14.62 -27.73 5.68
C PRO A 62 -15.43 -26.48 5.32
N ALA A 63 -16.68 -26.39 5.76
CA ALA A 63 -17.58 -25.28 5.41
C ALA A 63 -17.10 -23.93 6.02
N GLU A 64 -16.65 -23.96 7.27
CA GLU A 64 -16.12 -22.78 7.97
C GLU A 64 -14.71 -22.41 7.45
N ALA A 65 -13.86 -23.40 7.16
CA ALA A 65 -12.58 -23.17 6.47
C ALA A 65 -12.80 -22.48 5.12
N GLY A 66 -13.77 -22.97 4.32
CA GLY A 66 -14.17 -22.37 3.06
C GLY A 66 -14.71 -20.95 3.19
N ARG A 67 -15.59 -20.69 4.17
CA ARG A 67 -16.08 -19.33 4.48
C ARG A 67 -14.93 -18.39 4.83
N ARG A 68 -13.98 -18.83 5.66
CA ARG A 68 -12.81 -18.03 6.05
C ARG A 68 -11.96 -17.73 4.84
N LEU A 69 -11.57 -18.74 4.05
CA LEU A 69 -10.77 -18.58 2.83
C LEU A 69 -11.44 -17.63 1.81
N ALA A 70 -12.76 -17.68 1.65
CA ALA A 70 -13.48 -16.72 0.82
C ALA A 70 -13.29 -15.26 1.30
N GLN A 71 -13.18 -15.03 2.61
CA GLN A 71 -12.84 -13.72 3.15
C GLN A 71 -11.38 -13.33 2.82
N TYR A 72 -10.38 -14.23 2.92
CA TYR A 72 -9.01 -13.95 2.45
C TYR A 72 -9.00 -13.54 0.97
N VAL A 73 -9.79 -14.18 0.11
CA VAL A 73 -9.88 -13.82 -1.32
C VAL A 73 -10.53 -12.44 -1.51
N ALA A 74 -11.57 -12.11 -0.75
CA ALA A 74 -12.15 -10.76 -0.75
C ALA A 74 -11.15 -9.69 -0.24
N ASP A 75 -10.29 -10.05 0.70
CA ASP A 75 -9.27 -9.17 1.28
C ASP A 75 -8.14 -8.90 0.28
N VAL A 76 -7.63 -9.94 -0.39
CA VAL A 76 -6.73 -9.82 -1.53
C VAL A 76 -7.34 -8.94 -2.63
N ASN A 77 -8.61 -9.19 -3.00
CA ASN A 77 -9.32 -8.41 -4.01
C ASN A 77 -9.48 -6.92 -3.64
N THR A 78 -9.57 -6.59 -2.35
CA THR A 78 -9.66 -5.19 -1.87
C THR A 78 -8.42 -4.38 -2.24
N VAL A 79 -7.26 -5.03 -2.37
CA VAL A 79 -6.02 -4.39 -2.84
C VAL A 79 -5.85 -4.59 -4.35
N PHE A 80 -5.98 -5.82 -4.86
CA PHE A 80 -5.74 -6.11 -6.27
C PHE A 80 -6.66 -5.33 -7.21
N THR A 81 -7.95 -5.20 -6.92
CA THR A 81 -8.88 -4.43 -7.78
C THR A 81 -8.72 -2.91 -7.66
N ARG A 82 -8.05 -2.44 -6.60
CA ARG A 82 -7.74 -1.03 -6.36
C ARG A 82 -6.43 -0.59 -7.02
N GLU A 83 -5.43 -1.47 -7.03
CA GLU A 83 -4.08 -1.17 -7.52
C GLU A 83 -3.78 -1.73 -8.94
N THR A 84 -4.58 -2.69 -9.44
CA THR A 84 -4.29 -3.47 -10.67
C THR A 84 -5.54 -3.79 -11.49
N VAL A 85 -5.34 -4.32 -12.70
CA VAL A 85 -6.42 -4.84 -13.57
C VAL A 85 -6.76 -6.32 -13.28
N ARG A 86 -6.20 -6.92 -12.23
CA ARG A 86 -6.40 -8.33 -11.87
C ARG A 86 -7.39 -8.45 -10.71
N SER A 87 -8.18 -9.53 -10.73
CA SER A 87 -9.09 -9.91 -9.65
C SER A 87 -9.14 -11.43 -9.51
N PHE A 88 -9.71 -11.90 -8.40
CA PHE A 88 -9.79 -13.32 -8.06
C PHE A 88 -11.21 -13.77 -7.74
N ALA A 89 -11.55 -15.00 -8.11
CA ALA A 89 -12.79 -15.68 -7.77
C ALA A 89 -12.47 -17.01 -7.06
N PHE A 90 -13.32 -17.40 -6.11
CA PHE A 90 -13.20 -18.65 -5.34
C PHE A 90 -14.60 -19.09 -4.89
N ASP A 91 -15.00 -20.32 -5.25
CA ASP A 91 -16.20 -20.96 -4.73
C ASP A 91 -15.82 -22.06 -3.72
N PRO A 92 -16.08 -21.87 -2.41
CA PRO A 92 -15.77 -22.87 -1.39
C PRO A 92 -16.31 -24.29 -1.64
N ALA A 93 -17.40 -24.44 -2.41
CA ALA A 93 -17.99 -25.74 -2.70
C ALA A 93 -17.29 -26.49 -3.85
N ALA A 94 -16.64 -25.77 -4.76
CA ALA A 94 -16.03 -26.31 -5.98
C ALA A 94 -14.49 -26.22 -6.00
N ASP A 95 -13.92 -25.26 -5.26
CA ASP A 95 -12.51 -24.88 -5.34
C ASP A 95 -11.70 -25.17 -4.07
N LEU A 96 -12.31 -25.67 -3.00
CA LEU A 96 -11.62 -26.12 -1.79
C LEU A 96 -11.48 -27.64 -1.76
N GLN A 97 -10.27 -28.12 -1.48
CA GLN A 97 -9.99 -29.53 -1.19
C GLN A 97 -9.19 -29.63 0.11
N LEU A 98 -9.64 -30.48 1.05
CA LEU A 98 -8.86 -30.82 2.24
C LEU A 98 -8.07 -32.10 1.96
N LEU A 99 -6.76 -31.96 1.72
CA LEU A 99 -5.86 -33.06 1.37
C LEU A 99 -4.53 -32.87 2.08
N ALA A 100 -4.05 -33.91 2.76
CA ALA A 100 -2.74 -33.87 3.41
C ALA A 100 -1.64 -33.56 2.37
N PRO A 101 -0.63 -32.73 2.65
CA PRO A 101 0.34 -32.28 1.65
C PRO A 101 1.08 -33.41 0.89
N ALA A 102 1.28 -34.58 1.51
CA ALA A 102 1.86 -35.76 0.86
C ALA A 102 0.92 -36.46 -0.14
N ASN A 103 -0.40 -36.23 -0.02
CA ASN A 103 -1.46 -36.81 -0.85
C ASN A 103 -2.12 -35.78 -1.77
N ALA A 104 -1.81 -34.49 -1.59
CA ALA A 104 -2.11 -33.49 -2.60
C ALA A 104 -1.47 -33.92 -3.93
N PRO A 105 -2.08 -33.60 -5.09
CA PRO A 105 -1.34 -33.60 -6.35
C PRO A 105 -0.05 -32.80 -6.15
N GLN A 106 0.97 -32.97 -7.00
CA GLN A 106 2.20 -32.15 -6.89
C GLN A 106 1.99 -30.64 -7.06
N CYS A 107 0.73 -30.19 -7.21
CA CYS A 107 0.06 -28.93 -7.54
C CYS A 107 0.80 -27.82 -8.32
N SER A 108 2.05 -28.05 -8.75
CA SER A 108 2.62 -27.72 -10.07
C SER A 108 1.82 -28.38 -11.21
N TYR A 109 0.49 -28.34 -11.14
CA TYR A 109 -0.39 -29.19 -11.91
C TYR A 109 -0.51 -28.68 -13.34
N ASN A 110 0.28 -29.27 -14.25
CA ASN A 110 0.09 -29.09 -15.68
C ASN A 110 -1.27 -29.66 -16.07
N GLY A 111 -2.20 -28.78 -16.45
CA GLY A 111 -3.61 -29.13 -16.69
C GLY A 111 -4.61 -28.06 -16.27
N LEU A 112 -4.16 -26.96 -15.66
CA LEU A 112 -5.01 -25.80 -15.37
C LEU A 112 -5.54 -25.16 -16.65
N VAL A 113 -6.80 -24.74 -16.59
CA VAL A 113 -7.45 -24.00 -17.69
C VAL A 113 -7.11 -22.52 -17.57
N ASN A 114 -7.08 -21.80 -18.69
CA ASN A 114 -6.74 -20.37 -18.77
C ASN A 114 -7.38 -19.53 -17.65
N GLY A 115 -6.56 -19.06 -16.71
CA GLY A 115 -6.99 -18.20 -15.59
C GLY A 115 -7.17 -18.92 -14.25
N GLU A 116 -6.97 -20.23 -14.16
CA GLU A 116 -6.94 -20.92 -12.86
C GLU A 116 -5.57 -20.80 -12.17
N VAL A 117 -5.58 -20.61 -10.85
CA VAL A 117 -4.39 -20.57 -9.99
C VAL A 117 -4.63 -21.49 -8.80
N VAL A 118 -3.79 -22.50 -8.64
CA VAL A 118 -3.84 -23.37 -7.46
C VAL A 118 -2.99 -22.76 -6.35
N VAL A 119 -3.49 -22.86 -5.12
CA VAL A 119 -2.85 -22.40 -3.89
C VAL A 119 -2.85 -23.57 -2.91
N CYS A 120 -1.70 -24.20 -2.72
CA CYS A 120 -1.56 -25.31 -1.77
C CYS A 120 -1.09 -24.75 -0.41
N VAL A 121 -1.79 -25.06 0.68
CA VAL A 121 -1.62 -24.46 2.03
C VAL A 121 -1.29 -25.57 3.04
N SER A 122 -0.17 -25.44 3.75
CA SER A 122 0.33 -26.45 4.68
C SER A 122 0.79 -25.85 6.00
N LYS A 123 0.91 -26.69 7.04
CA LYS A 123 1.35 -26.27 8.36
C LYS A 123 2.85 -25.95 8.38
N SER A 124 3.21 -24.80 8.95
CA SER A 124 4.60 -24.35 9.06
C SER A 124 5.03 -24.05 10.49
N MET A 125 6.32 -24.21 10.78
CA MET A 125 6.99 -23.68 11.99
C MET A 125 7.87 -22.45 11.70
N ARG A 126 7.89 -21.98 10.46
CA ARG A 126 8.61 -20.77 10.01
C ARG A 126 7.60 -19.69 9.64
N GLY A 127 7.91 -18.43 9.98
CA GLY A 127 6.99 -17.29 9.82
C GLY A 127 6.74 -16.80 8.39
N TYR A 128 7.45 -17.35 7.39
CA TYR A 128 7.45 -16.88 6.00
C TYR A 128 7.36 -18.04 5.00
N SER A 129 6.70 -17.80 3.86
CA SER A 129 6.69 -18.72 2.71
C SER A 129 8.10 -18.98 2.20
N HIS A 130 8.29 -20.14 1.56
CA HIS A 130 9.49 -20.47 0.80
C HIS A 130 9.06 -21.00 -0.57
N GLY A 131 8.87 -20.11 -1.54
CA GLY A 131 8.98 -20.45 -2.96
C GLY A 131 7.71 -20.33 -3.80
N GLY A 132 7.45 -19.12 -4.31
CA GLY A 132 6.61 -18.88 -5.49
C GLY A 132 7.19 -19.39 -6.82
N LEU A 133 7.92 -20.52 -6.79
CA LEU A 133 8.73 -21.00 -7.92
C LEU A 133 8.73 -22.54 -8.02
N SER A 134 7.75 -23.13 -8.70
CA SER A 134 7.93 -24.45 -9.31
C SER A 134 8.78 -24.32 -10.60
N MET A 135 10.09 -24.13 -10.43
CA MET A 135 11.13 -24.13 -11.48
C MET A 135 10.85 -23.20 -12.69
N SER A 136 10.87 -21.88 -12.45
CA SER A 136 10.88 -20.89 -13.54
C SER A 136 12.09 -21.05 -14.46
N TRP A 137 11.84 -21.13 -15.76
CA TRP A 137 12.82 -20.79 -16.80
C TRP A 137 12.32 -19.61 -17.65
N THR A 138 11.78 -18.64 -16.91
CA THR A 138 11.33 -17.28 -17.29
C THR A 138 9.88 -17.18 -17.77
N PHE A 139 9.02 -16.66 -16.87
CA PHE A 139 7.60 -16.28 -17.00
C PHE A 139 6.64 -17.33 -17.62
N PRO A 140 5.75 -17.98 -16.82
CA PRO A 140 4.79 -18.98 -17.31
C PRO A 140 3.46 -18.38 -17.81
N GLN A 141 2.75 -19.12 -18.67
CA GLN A 141 1.52 -18.71 -19.35
C GLN A 141 0.23 -18.84 -18.49
N LYS A 142 0.23 -18.28 -17.27
CA LYS A 142 -0.85 -18.24 -16.23
C LYS A 142 -0.92 -19.45 -15.29
N GLY A 143 -0.97 -19.19 -13.97
CA GLY A 143 -0.81 -20.18 -12.87
C GLY A 143 0.68 -20.55 -12.67
N VAL A 144 1.25 -20.74 -11.48
CA VAL A 144 0.78 -21.26 -10.18
C VAL A 144 1.67 -20.72 -9.05
N ALA A 145 1.17 -20.63 -7.79
CA ALA A 145 2.00 -20.38 -6.61
C ALA A 145 1.92 -21.53 -5.58
N TRP A 146 3.00 -21.75 -4.82
CA TRP A 146 3.32 -23.05 -4.22
C TRP A 146 3.56 -23.02 -2.70
N ASN A 147 2.85 -23.89 -1.97
CA ASN A 147 3.02 -24.20 -0.55
C ASN A 147 3.06 -23.00 0.42
N LEU A 148 1.93 -22.29 0.52
CA LEU A 148 1.68 -21.30 1.57
C LEU A 148 1.77 -21.94 2.95
N ASN A 149 2.57 -21.31 3.80
CA ASN A 149 2.96 -21.80 5.11
C ASN A 149 2.16 -21.08 6.20
N TRP A 150 1.07 -21.69 6.66
CA TRP A 150 0.18 -21.14 7.68
C TRP A 150 0.31 -21.92 9.00
N ILE A 151 -0.12 -21.34 10.12
CA ILE A 151 -0.21 -22.06 11.41
C ILE A 151 -1.64 -22.47 11.78
N ALA A 152 -2.65 -21.75 11.28
CA ALA A 152 -4.09 -22.06 11.42
C ALA A 152 -4.92 -21.21 10.43
N ILE A 153 -6.14 -21.62 10.08
CA ILE A 153 -7.06 -20.77 9.30
C ILE A 153 -7.86 -19.88 10.25
N HIS A 154 -7.39 -18.65 10.47
CA HIS A 154 -8.07 -17.68 11.35
C HIS A 154 -9.42 -17.20 10.78
N ASP A 155 -10.31 -16.72 11.65
CA ASP A 155 -11.56 -16.05 11.26
C ASP A 155 -11.34 -14.53 11.13
N PRO A 156 -11.06 -14.00 9.92
CA PRO A 156 -10.77 -12.57 9.72
C PRO A 156 -11.94 -11.64 10.10
N LEU A 157 -13.17 -12.16 10.23
CA LEU A 157 -14.33 -11.36 10.64
C LEU A 157 -14.47 -11.21 12.17
N ARG A 158 -13.76 -12.03 12.97
CA ARG A 158 -13.74 -11.91 14.44
C ARG A 158 -12.59 -11.07 14.98
N LEU A 159 -11.70 -10.60 14.10
CA LEU A 159 -10.61 -9.67 14.43
C LEU A 159 -11.21 -8.28 14.76
N SER A 160 -11.42 -8.05 16.05
CA SER A 160 -12.37 -7.04 16.53
C SER A 160 -11.92 -6.33 17.80
N ARG A 161 -10.79 -5.60 17.74
CA ARG A 161 -10.42 -4.49 18.66
C ARG A 161 -9.14 -3.79 18.17
N ALA A 162 -8.75 -2.71 18.87
CA ALA A 162 -7.33 -2.35 18.92
C ALA A 162 -6.58 -3.42 19.74
N PRO A 163 -5.36 -3.85 19.34
CA PRO A 163 -4.61 -4.85 20.07
C PRO A 163 -4.40 -4.47 21.53
N THR A 164 -4.71 -5.40 22.45
CA THR A 164 -4.40 -5.20 23.87
C THR A 164 -2.88 -5.22 24.05
N PRO A 165 -2.25 -4.20 24.64
CA PRO A 165 -0.81 -4.22 24.90
C PRO A 165 -0.43 -5.45 25.74
N GLY A 166 0.46 -6.29 25.21
CA GLY A 166 0.87 -7.54 25.86
C GLY A 166 -0.06 -8.74 25.62
N ALA A 167 -1.01 -8.68 24.68
CA ALA A 167 -1.70 -9.88 24.21
C ALA A 167 -0.68 -10.90 23.64
N PRO A 168 -0.76 -12.20 23.99
CA PRO A 168 0.06 -13.22 23.35
C PRO A 168 -0.27 -13.33 21.84
N GLU A 169 0.71 -13.74 21.03
CA GLU A 169 0.61 -13.86 19.56
C GLU A 169 -0.43 -14.92 19.11
N SER A 170 -1.73 -14.64 19.22
CA SER A 170 -2.76 -15.68 19.10
C SER A 170 -3.41 -15.81 17.72
N THR A 171 -3.87 -14.73 17.09
CA THR A 171 -4.57 -14.81 15.77
C THR A 171 -4.38 -13.58 14.87
N GLU A 172 -4.58 -12.36 15.39
CA GLU A 172 -4.66 -11.13 14.58
C GLU A 172 -3.34 -10.78 13.87
N LYS A 173 -2.23 -10.75 14.63
CA LYS A 173 -0.88 -10.52 14.10
C LYS A 173 -0.48 -11.56 13.06
N ASP A 174 -0.93 -12.80 13.22
CA ASP A 174 -0.60 -13.89 12.30
C ASP A 174 -1.38 -13.77 10.98
N TYR A 175 -2.67 -13.45 11.03
CA TYR A 175 -3.46 -13.12 9.84
C TYR A 175 -2.92 -11.88 9.09
N LEU A 176 -2.78 -10.73 9.78
CA LEU A 176 -2.42 -9.44 9.16
C LEU A 176 -0.94 -9.34 8.76
N GLY A 177 -0.06 -9.85 9.62
CA GLY A 177 1.39 -9.73 9.47
C GLY A 177 1.99 -10.79 8.57
N ARG A 178 1.48 -12.03 8.63
CA ARG A 178 2.04 -13.19 7.91
C ARG A 178 1.10 -13.69 6.82
N GLN A 179 -0.05 -14.27 7.16
CA GLN A 179 -0.85 -15.07 6.24
C GLN A 179 -1.38 -14.29 5.03
N LEU A 180 -2.04 -13.14 5.27
CA LEU A 180 -2.60 -12.30 4.20
C LEU A 180 -1.49 -11.74 3.29
N LYS A 181 -0.44 -11.14 3.87
CA LYS A 181 0.67 -10.56 3.10
C LYS A 181 1.42 -11.62 2.29
N THR A 182 1.60 -12.81 2.86
CA THR A 182 2.25 -13.93 2.16
C THR A 182 1.40 -14.39 0.97
N LEU A 183 0.08 -14.53 1.13
CA LEU A 183 -0.81 -14.84 0.00
C LEU A 183 -0.72 -13.78 -1.11
N MET A 184 -0.67 -12.49 -0.75
CA MET A 184 -0.53 -11.42 -1.73
C MET A 184 0.83 -11.46 -2.45
N HIS A 185 1.93 -11.58 -1.71
CA HIS A 185 3.28 -11.76 -2.23
C HIS A 185 3.35 -12.88 -3.28
N GLU A 186 2.84 -14.06 -2.94
CA GLU A 186 2.83 -15.21 -3.86
C GLU A 186 1.93 -15.00 -5.09
N LEU A 187 0.83 -14.25 -4.96
CA LEU A 187 0.01 -13.88 -6.12
C LEU A 187 0.68 -12.82 -7.00
N GLU A 188 1.51 -11.94 -6.45
CA GLU A 188 2.34 -10.99 -7.21
C GLU A 188 3.42 -11.73 -8.04
N HIS A 189 3.95 -12.85 -7.54
CA HIS A 189 4.80 -13.77 -8.33
C HIS A 189 4.06 -14.39 -9.52
N VAL A 190 2.79 -14.79 -9.38
CA VAL A 190 1.98 -15.38 -10.48
C VAL A 190 1.88 -14.45 -11.69
N PHE A 191 1.86 -13.13 -11.47
CA PHE A 191 1.85 -12.11 -12.53
C PHE A 191 3.22 -11.50 -12.81
N GLY A 192 4.30 -12.19 -12.44
CA GLY A 192 5.67 -11.86 -12.84
C GLY A 192 6.31 -10.69 -12.09
N ALA A 193 5.69 -10.18 -11.02
CA ALA A 193 6.22 -9.03 -10.28
C ALA A 193 7.26 -9.43 -9.21
N GLY A 194 7.13 -10.59 -8.57
CA GLY A 194 8.13 -11.14 -7.63
C GLY A 194 9.44 -11.60 -8.26
N ALA A 195 9.62 -11.27 -9.53
CA ALA A 195 10.83 -11.50 -10.29
C ALA A 195 12.03 -10.77 -9.64
N GLY A 196 12.87 -11.51 -8.91
CA GLY A 196 14.17 -11.03 -8.41
C GLY A 196 14.09 -10.46 -7.00
N GLU A 197 13.28 -11.08 -6.15
CA GLU A 197 12.94 -10.71 -4.78
C GLU A 197 14.00 -9.89 -4.02
N TYR A 198 13.52 -8.87 -3.30
CA TYR A 198 14.33 -7.92 -2.53
C TYR A 198 15.22 -8.55 -1.43
N TYR A 199 15.03 -9.81 -1.07
CA TYR A 199 15.85 -10.54 -0.09
C TYR A 199 17.34 -10.52 -0.41
N ASN A 200 17.72 -10.58 -1.70
CA ASN A 200 19.14 -10.54 -2.08
C ASN A 200 19.80 -9.20 -1.74
N GLY A 201 19.01 -8.16 -1.43
CA GLY A 201 19.45 -6.87 -0.90
C GLY A 201 19.21 -6.66 0.61
N ILE A 202 18.56 -7.60 1.34
CA ILE A 202 17.99 -7.31 2.67
C ILE A 202 19.00 -6.77 3.69
N ALA A 203 20.20 -7.35 3.66
CA ALA A 203 21.39 -6.91 4.37
C ALA A 203 22.60 -7.32 3.52
N VAL A 204 23.24 -6.34 2.85
CA VAL A 204 24.44 -6.56 2.03
C VAL A 204 25.54 -5.65 2.53
N ALA A 205 26.61 -6.25 3.04
CA ALA A 205 27.79 -5.52 3.46
C ALA A 205 28.59 -5.02 2.25
N ASP A 206 29.10 -3.80 2.34
CA ASP A 206 30.03 -3.22 1.39
C ASP A 206 31.45 -3.74 1.65
N THR A 207 31.74 -4.91 1.07
CA THR A 207 33.05 -5.56 1.20
C THR A 207 34.13 -4.97 0.27
N THR A 208 33.93 -3.79 -0.32
CA THR A 208 34.86 -3.27 -1.35
C THR A 208 36.16 -2.70 -0.76
N GLY A 209 36.15 -2.26 0.49
CA GLY A 209 37.27 -1.52 1.11
C GLY A 209 37.52 -0.13 0.50
N VAL A 210 36.64 0.36 -0.39
CA VAL A 210 36.76 1.66 -1.06
C VAL A 210 35.79 2.67 -0.43
N ALA A 211 36.27 3.87 -0.09
CA ALA A 211 35.40 4.92 0.46
C ALA A 211 34.48 5.56 -0.62
N PRO A 212 33.23 5.94 -0.26
CA PRO A 212 32.59 5.72 1.04
C PRO A 212 32.16 4.25 1.17
N VAL A 213 32.19 3.72 2.40
CA VAL A 213 31.57 2.43 2.72
C VAL A 213 30.06 2.67 2.85
N THR A 214 29.25 1.84 2.21
CA THR A 214 27.79 2.00 2.18
C THR A 214 27.13 0.63 2.12
N ASP A 215 26.90 0.03 3.28
CA ASP A 215 26.08 -1.16 3.41
C ASP A 215 24.64 -0.90 2.93
N LEU A 216 23.97 -1.93 2.43
CA LEU A 216 22.54 -1.92 2.14
C LEU A 216 21.81 -2.67 3.24
N ALA A 217 21.03 -1.96 4.06
CA ALA A 217 20.27 -2.54 5.17
C ALA A 217 18.78 -2.24 4.99
N LEU A 218 18.10 -3.02 4.15
CA LEU A 218 16.69 -2.78 3.82
C LEU A 218 15.75 -2.83 5.04
N ALA A 219 16.09 -3.57 6.10
CA ALA A 219 15.33 -3.58 7.36
C ALA A 219 15.50 -2.30 8.23
N ASN A 220 16.39 -1.38 7.85
CA ASN A 220 16.68 -0.15 8.58
C ASN A 220 15.90 1.06 7.99
N ASP A 221 15.10 1.72 8.83
CA ASP A 221 14.27 2.87 8.46
C ASP A 221 15.08 4.14 8.17
N ALA A 222 16.34 4.18 8.61
CA ALA A 222 17.30 5.25 8.33
C ALA A 222 18.15 4.99 7.07
N ASP A 223 18.03 3.82 6.43
CA ASP A 223 18.82 3.52 5.23
C ASP A 223 18.45 4.45 4.06
N ARG A 224 19.49 4.96 3.38
CA ARG A 224 19.40 5.95 2.30
C ARG A 224 18.71 5.39 1.06
N TYR A 225 18.87 4.10 0.79
CA TYR A 225 18.27 3.41 -0.35
C TYR A 225 16.75 3.63 -0.40
N TRP A 226 16.13 3.73 0.78
CA TRP A 226 14.70 3.92 0.91
C TRP A 226 14.22 5.36 0.80
N TRP A 227 15.07 6.38 0.74
CA TRP A 227 14.57 7.76 0.83
C TRP A 227 13.63 8.12 -0.32
N THR A 228 14.03 7.90 -1.58
CA THR A 228 13.13 8.06 -2.73
C THR A 228 12.09 6.93 -2.84
N ARG A 229 12.34 5.79 -2.20
CA ARG A 229 11.56 4.53 -2.32
C ARG A 229 10.73 4.21 -1.07
N GLN A 230 10.34 5.20 -0.28
CA GLN A 230 9.65 5.00 0.99
C GLN A 230 8.34 4.20 0.85
N HIS A 231 7.60 4.44 -0.24
CA HIS A 231 6.33 3.77 -0.52
C HIS A 231 6.49 2.28 -0.85
N TRP A 232 7.69 1.81 -1.25
CA TRP A 232 7.97 0.40 -1.55
C TRP A 232 7.80 -0.47 -0.29
N ARG A 233 7.96 0.11 0.90
CA ARG A 233 7.76 -0.55 2.20
C ARG A 233 6.30 -0.88 2.52
N LEU A 234 5.37 -0.50 1.64
CA LEU A 234 3.96 -0.84 1.69
C LEU A 234 3.61 -2.00 0.72
N ASP A 235 4.57 -2.42 -0.10
CA ASP A 235 4.42 -3.45 -1.14
C ASP A 235 4.67 -4.85 -0.52
N PRO A 236 3.76 -5.84 -0.72
CA PRO A 236 3.95 -7.19 -0.18
C PRO A 236 5.14 -7.94 -0.79
N LEU A 237 5.67 -7.54 -1.96
CA LEU A 237 6.95 -8.07 -2.47
C LEU A 237 8.13 -7.85 -1.50
N LEU A 238 7.99 -6.91 -0.57
CA LEU A 238 8.95 -6.61 0.50
C LEU A 238 8.57 -7.19 1.88
N GLY A 239 7.57 -8.08 1.94
CA GLY A 239 6.82 -8.45 3.15
C GLY A 239 7.64 -8.80 4.40
N THR A 240 8.68 -9.62 4.25
CA THR A 240 9.55 -10.08 5.36
C THR A 240 10.45 -9.02 5.95
N VAL A 241 10.85 -8.01 5.17
CA VAL A 241 11.74 -6.93 5.61
C VAL A 241 11.09 -6.09 6.72
N PHE A 242 9.75 -6.12 6.78
CA PHE A 242 8.94 -5.29 7.68
C PHE A 242 7.92 -6.08 8.51
N GLU A 243 8.05 -7.41 8.61
CA GLU A 243 7.18 -8.29 9.43
C GLU A 243 7.01 -7.82 10.88
N GLN A 244 8.03 -7.15 11.44
CA GLN A 244 8.02 -6.68 12.83
C GLN A 244 7.59 -5.21 13.03
N ARG A 245 7.34 -4.42 11.96
CA ARG A 245 7.02 -2.99 12.08
C ARG A 245 5.64 -2.63 11.53
N ARG A 246 4.61 -3.07 12.26
CA ARG A 246 3.31 -2.37 12.43
C ARG A 246 2.39 -3.20 13.32
N ASP A 247 2.53 -3.02 14.63
CA ASP A 247 1.39 -3.14 15.54
C ASP A 247 1.65 -2.38 16.85
N PRO A 248 0.73 -1.51 17.29
CA PRO A 248 -0.32 -1.98 18.21
C PRO A 248 -1.67 -1.24 18.00
N ALA A 249 -2.18 -1.18 16.77
CA ALA A 249 -3.43 -0.45 16.46
C ALA A 249 -4.13 -0.84 15.14
N ALA A 250 -3.56 -1.73 14.33
CA ALA A 250 -4.04 -1.96 12.97
C ALA A 250 -5.04 -3.11 12.91
N ASN A 251 -6.33 -2.80 12.79
CA ASN A 251 -7.35 -3.79 12.45
C ASN A 251 -7.31 -4.16 10.95
N ARG A 252 -8.05 -5.21 10.55
CA ARG A 252 -8.15 -5.67 9.15
C ARG A 252 -8.39 -4.56 8.13
N VAL A 253 -9.31 -3.62 8.38
CA VAL A 253 -9.62 -2.53 7.44
C VAL A 253 -8.41 -1.61 7.27
N ALA A 254 -7.83 -1.16 8.38
CA ALA A 254 -6.65 -0.31 8.37
C ALA A 254 -5.45 -0.97 7.68
N THR A 255 -5.29 -2.30 7.78
CA THR A 255 -4.25 -3.04 7.05
C THR A 255 -4.50 -3.07 5.54
N LEU A 256 -5.74 -3.31 5.10
CA LEU A 256 -6.10 -3.34 3.67
C LEU A 256 -6.01 -1.95 3.01
N GLU A 257 -6.36 -0.90 3.74
CA GLU A 257 -6.20 0.50 3.32
C GLU A 257 -4.74 0.95 3.20
N LEU A 258 -3.79 0.19 3.74
CA LEU A 258 -2.39 0.60 3.92
C LEU A 258 -1.42 -0.04 2.92
N ILE A 259 -1.71 -1.25 2.46
CA ILE A 259 -0.89 -1.96 1.45
C ILE A 259 -0.93 -1.18 0.14
N ARG A 260 0.22 -0.95 -0.50
CA ARG A 260 0.34 -0.30 -1.81
C ARG A 260 1.40 -1.00 -2.64
N PHE A 261 1.06 -1.41 -3.85
CA PHE A 261 2.05 -1.86 -4.82
C PHE A 261 2.86 -0.66 -5.31
N THR A 262 4.16 -0.86 -5.55
CA THR A 262 4.98 0.12 -6.30
C THR A 262 4.48 0.22 -7.74
N GLU A 263 4.79 1.32 -8.43
CA GLU A 263 4.41 1.47 -9.83
C GLU A 263 5.07 0.41 -10.72
N GLY A 264 6.30 -0.03 -10.38
CA GLY A 264 6.95 -1.18 -11.02
C GLY A 264 6.20 -2.50 -10.79
N THR A 265 5.77 -2.79 -9.55
CA THR A 265 4.94 -3.96 -9.21
C THR A 265 3.61 -3.93 -9.98
N LYS A 266 2.91 -2.79 -9.98
CA LYS A 266 1.65 -2.61 -10.73
C LYS A 266 1.85 -2.86 -12.23
N ALA A 267 2.88 -2.26 -12.82
CA ALA A 267 3.16 -2.41 -14.24
C ALA A 267 3.47 -3.88 -14.59
N ASN A 268 4.22 -4.60 -13.75
CA ASN A 268 4.46 -6.03 -13.93
C ASN A 268 3.16 -6.85 -13.82
N ILE A 269 2.34 -6.65 -12.78
CA ILE A 269 1.07 -7.39 -12.61
C ILE A 269 0.06 -7.11 -13.74
N ASN A 270 0.01 -5.86 -14.21
CA ASN A 270 -0.85 -5.41 -15.29
C ASN A 270 -0.32 -5.77 -16.68
N THR A 271 0.92 -6.25 -16.83
CA THR A 271 1.45 -6.71 -18.11
C THR A 271 0.80 -8.04 -18.49
N ASP A 272 0.48 -8.22 -19.78
CA ASP A 272 0.12 -9.55 -20.28
C ASP A 272 1.38 -10.30 -20.72
N TRP A 273 1.76 -11.29 -19.92
CA TRP A 273 2.93 -12.13 -20.14
C TRP A 273 2.66 -13.34 -21.05
N THR A 274 1.48 -13.46 -21.69
CA THR A 274 1.17 -14.61 -22.56
C THR A 274 2.07 -14.71 -23.80
N ASP A 275 2.44 -13.58 -24.39
CA ASP A 275 3.40 -13.44 -25.49
C ASP A 275 4.87 -13.43 -25.00
N TRP A 276 5.15 -13.90 -23.78
CA TRP A 276 6.50 -13.94 -23.24
C TRP A 276 7.42 -14.84 -24.10
N PRO A 277 8.55 -14.32 -24.62
CA PRO A 277 9.45 -15.09 -25.46
C PRO A 277 10.62 -15.69 -24.65
N LYS A 278 11.06 -16.87 -25.08
CA LYS A 278 12.07 -17.68 -24.38
C LYS A 278 13.40 -16.90 -24.20
N LEU A 279 13.92 -16.92 -22.97
CA LEU A 279 15.29 -16.53 -22.54
C LEU A 279 16.03 -15.55 -23.47
N GLY A 280 15.89 -14.24 -23.19
CA GLY A 280 16.76 -13.19 -23.76
C GLY A 280 16.15 -12.30 -24.84
N SER A 281 14.85 -12.44 -25.13
CA SER A 281 14.17 -11.74 -26.23
C SER A 281 12.93 -10.93 -25.82
N SER A 282 12.65 -10.79 -24.52
CA SER A 282 11.42 -10.16 -24.03
C SER A 282 11.38 -8.65 -24.24
N LYS A 283 10.48 -8.19 -25.12
CA LYS A 283 10.21 -6.77 -25.38
C LYS A 283 9.81 -6.00 -24.11
N PHE A 284 9.19 -6.69 -23.15
CA PHE A 284 8.75 -6.13 -21.87
C PHE A 284 9.90 -5.94 -20.87
N MET A 285 10.98 -6.73 -20.98
CA MET A 285 12.08 -6.72 -20.00
C MET A 285 13.18 -5.71 -20.28
N ALA A 286 13.81 -5.26 -19.20
CA ALA A 286 14.98 -4.40 -19.19
C ALA A 286 16.22 -5.06 -19.86
N GLY A 287 16.80 -4.41 -20.87
CA GLY A 287 18.07 -4.84 -21.51
C GLY A 287 19.28 -4.28 -20.76
N THR A 288 20.05 -5.13 -20.09
CA THR A 288 21.11 -4.73 -19.16
C THR A 288 22.48 -4.44 -19.81
N ASN A 289 22.51 -4.34 -21.13
CA ASN A 289 23.69 -4.17 -22.01
C ASN A 289 23.93 -2.71 -22.44
N ALA A 290 23.46 -1.76 -21.63
CA ALA A 290 23.56 -0.32 -21.90
C ALA A 290 23.24 0.53 -20.64
N THR A 291 23.64 0.08 -19.44
CA THR A 291 23.37 0.84 -18.21
C THR A 291 24.35 2.00 -18.13
N GLN A 292 23.85 3.20 -17.82
CA GLN A 292 24.67 4.41 -17.69
C GLN A 292 24.71 4.89 -16.23
N VAL A 293 25.90 5.18 -15.72
CA VAL A 293 26.10 5.97 -14.51
C VAL A 293 26.21 7.44 -14.93
N ARG A 294 25.38 8.31 -14.38
CA ARG A 294 25.46 9.76 -14.61
C ARG A 294 26.04 10.42 -13.36
N VAL A 295 27.26 10.94 -13.47
CA VAL A 295 27.97 11.59 -12.37
C VAL A 295 27.80 13.10 -12.49
N THR A 296 27.24 13.71 -11.45
CA THR A 296 27.01 15.16 -11.40
C THR A 296 27.57 15.79 -10.14
N ASP A 297 27.79 17.10 -10.20
CA ASP A 297 27.80 17.97 -9.05
C ASP A 297 26.42 17.89 -8.36
N ARG A 298 26.42 17.88 -7.03
CA ARG A 298 25.18 17.71 -6.26
C ARG A 298 24.34 18.99 -6.15
N ASP A 299 24.99 20.14 -6.10
CA ASP A 299 24.34 21.41 -5.73
C ASP A 299 23.81 22.14 -6.98
N THR A 300 24.53 21.97 -8.09
CA THR A 300 24.26 22.59 -9.40
C THR A 300 23.71 21.61 -10.44
N GLY A 301 23.80 20.30 -10.19
CA GLY A 301 23.39 19.25 -11.13
C GLY A 301 24.26 19.13 -12.39
N THR A 302 25.36 19.90 -12.50
CA THR A 302 26.23 19.89 -13.69
C THR A 302 26.95 18.55 -13.82
N ALA A 303 27.10 18.06 -15.05
CA ALA A 303 27.91 16.88 -15.35
C ALA A 303 29.36 17.01 -14.82
N LEU A 304 29.96 15.89 -14.40
CA LEU A 304 31.37 15.82 -13.99
C LEU A 304 32.20 14.93 -14.94
N PRO A 305 32.71 15.49 -16.06
CA PRO A 305 33.66 14.79 -16.92
C PRO A 305 34.92 14.39 -16.17
N GLY A 306 35.51 13.25 -16.54
CA GLY A 306 36.72 12.74 -15.91
C GLY A 306 36.53 12.10 -14.53
N ALA A 307 35.29 12.06 -13.99
CA ALA A 307 35.00 11.34 -12.76
C ALA A 307 35.28 9.83 -12.95
N GLN A 308 36.02 9.23 -12.03
CA GLN A 308 36.30 7.79 -12.05
C GLN A 308 35.12 7.04 -11.45
N VAL A 309 34.62 6.04 -12.16
CA VAL A 309 33.46 5.22 -11.78
C VAL A 309 33.92 3.78 -11.58
N SER A 310 33.31 3.10 -10.61
CA SER A 310 33.55 1.68 -10.32
C SER A 310 32.23 1.02 -9.94
N VAL A 311 31.99 -0.17 -10.49
CA VAL A 311 30.76 -0.93 -10.30
C VAL A 311 31.12 -2.31 -9.76
N TRP A 312 30.44 -2.72 -8.70
CA TRP A 312 30.51 -4.06 -8.13
C TRP A 312 29.14 -4.73 -8.21
N ARG A 313 29.14 -6.03 -8.43
CA ARG A 313 27.96 -6.88 -8.42
C ARG A 313 27.88 -7.62 -7.09
N ASN A 314 26.68 -7.68 -6.51
CA ASN A 314 26.38 -8.64 -5.44
C ASN A 314 26.18 -10.05 -6.07
N PRO A 315 27.01 -11.05 -5.74
CA PRO A 315 26.83 -12.42 -6.22
C PRO A 315 25.81 -13.24 -5.40
N GLY A 316 25.23 -12.66 -4.34
CA GLY A 316 24.26 -13.31 -3.45
C GLY A 316 24.88 -14.26 -2.43
N ALA A 317 24.01 -14.87 -1.61
CA ALA A 317 24.35 -15.89 -0.61
C ALA A 317 25.49 -15.50 0.37
N GLY A 318 25.54 -14.23 0.79
CA GLY A 318 26.51 -13.72 1.77
C GLY A 318 27.96 -13.66 1.30
N LYS A 319 28.22 -13.84 -0.02
CA LYS A 319 29.57 -13.77 -0.59
C LYS A 319 30.01 -12.31 -0.80
N PRO A 320 31.32 -12.02 -0.76
CA PRO A 320 31.85 -10.67 -1.03
C PRO A 320 31.45 -10.11 -2.40
N LEU A 321 31.36 -8.79 -2.48
CA LEU A 321 31.09 -8.06 -3.72
C LEU A 321 32.21 -8.28 -4.75
N VAL A 322 31.82 -8.53 -5.99
CA VAL A 322 32.75 -8.78 -7.11
C VAL A 322 32.80 -7.55 -7.99
N MET A 323 34.00 -7.01 -8.26
CA MET A 323 34.16 -5.89 -9.20
C MET A 323 33.69 -6.34 -10.59
N LEU A 324 32.79 -5.56 -11.18
CA LEU A 324 32.23 -5.79 -12.50
C LEU A 324 33.00 -4.98 -13.54
N VAL A 325 33.12 -3.66 -13.33
CA VAL A 325 33.78 -2.77 -14.28
C VAL A 325 34.29 -1.50 -13.56
N THR A 326 35.31 -0.87 -14.15
CA THR A 326 35.78 0.47 -13.78
C THR A 326 35.99 1.31 -15.03
N GLY A 327 35.76 2.62 -14.94
CA GLY A 327 36.01 3.52 -16.07
C GLY A 327 35.96 4.99 -15.68
N VAL A 328 35.80 5.85 -16.69
CA VAL A 328 35.84 7.31 -16.54
C VAL A 328 34.61 7.90 -17.24
N ALA A 329 33.98 8.87 -16.58
CA ALA A 329 32.85 9.60 -17.11
C ALA A 329 33.26 10.51 -18.28
N ASP A 330 32.46 10.48 -19.35
CA ASP A 330 32.68 11.23 -20.60
C ASP A 330 32.44 12.75 -20.46
N ALA A 331 32.50 13.48 -21.57
CA ALA A 331 32.25 14.92 -21.62
C ALA A 331 30.83 15.35 -21.17
N SER A 332 29.88 14.41 -21.09
CA SER A 332 28.53 14.60 -20.55
C SER A 332 28.36 14.09 -19.12
N GLY A 333 29.45 13.67 -18.46
CA GLY A 333 29.45 13.10 -17.12
C GLY A 333 28.90 11.68 -17.06
N ARG A 334 28.90 10.94 -18.18
CA ARG A 334 28.31 9.59 -18.25
C ARG A 334 29.35 8.50 -18.41
N PHE A 335 29.10 7.36 -17.77
CA PHE A 335 29.86 6.14 -17.96
C PHE A 335 28.90 4.99 -18.27
N VAL A 336 29.00 4.39 -19.46
CA VAL A 336 28.13 3.30 -19.92
C VAL A 336 28.81 1.96 -19.72
N PHE A 337 28.06 0.96 -19.25
CA PHE A 337 28.54 -0.40 -19.02
C PHE A 337 27.45 -1.46 -19.18
N ASP A 338 27.91 -2.69 -19.39
CA ASP A 338 27.07 -3.87 -19.47
C ASP A 338 27.06 -4.60 -18.12
N TRP A 339 25.92 -5.21 -17.77
CA TRP A 339 25.85 -6.03 -16.56
C TRP A 339 26.57 -7.37 -16.68
N ASP A 340 27.20 -7.72 -17.81
CA ASP A 340 27.86 -9.01 -18.09
C ASP A 340 27.06 -10.26 -17.69
N CYS A 341 25.74 -10.17 -17.81
CA CYS A 341 24.83 -11.32 -17.72
C CYS A 341 23.58 -11.16 -18.58
N GLY A 342 23.35 -10.00 -19.21
CA GLY A 342 22.18 -9.75 -20.05
C GLY A 342 20.89 -10.09 -19.31
N PHE A 343 20.00 -10.81 -19.98
CA PHE A 343 18.78 -11.31 -19.35
C PHE A 343 19.02 -12.36 -18.22
N SER A 344 20.15 -13.06 -18.21
CA SER A 344 20.44 -14.07 -17.18
C SER A 344 20.81 -13.49 -15.80
N CYS A 345 21.04 -12.17 -15.69
CA CYS A 345 21.19 -11.50 -14.39
C CYS A 345 19.97 -11.80 -13.50
N PHE A 346 18.80 -11.85 -14.15
CA PHE A 346 17.51 -12.16 -13.59
C PHE A 346 17.46 -13.59 -12.99
N ALA A 347 17.72 -14.60 -13.83
CA ALA A 347 17.61 -16.00 -13.45
C ALA A 347 18.70 -16.51 -12.47
N THR A 348 19.78 -15.74 -12.28
CA THR A 348 20.93 -16.14 -11.46
C THR A 348 21.06 -15.39 -10.14
N GLY A 349 20.03 -14.62 -9.74
CA GLY A 349 20.02 -13.85 -8.48
C GLY A 349 21.00 -12.66 -8.45
N LYS A 350 21.54 -12.27 -9.62
CA LYS A 350 22.51 -11.18 -9.78
C LYS A 350 21.78 -9.84 -9.98
N THR A 351 20.88 -9.51 -9.06
CA THR A 351 19.89 -8.43 -9.21
C THR A 351 20.29 -7.11 -8.57
N THR A 352 21.50 -6.99 -8.01
CA THR A 352 21.93 -5.81 -7.23
C THR A 352 23.36 -5.40 -7.56
N LEU A 353 23.57 -4.11 -7.83
CA LEU A 353 24.84 -3.47 -8.09
C LEU A 353 25.14 -2.38 -7.03
N LEU A 354 26.40 -2.29 -6.62
CA LEU A 354 26.95 -1.13 -5.90
C LEU A 354 27.78 -0.31 -6.90
N VAL A 355 27.44 0.97 -7.06
CA VAL A 355 28.18 1.91 -7.90
C VAL A 355 28.84 2.94 -7.01
N LYS A 356 30.12 3.23 -7.27
CA LYS A 356 30.85 4.35 -6.63
C LYS A 356 31.49 5.23 -7.69
N ALA A 357 31.60 6.52 -7.37
CA ALA A 357 32.33 7.47 -8.21
C ALA A 357 33.12 8.48 -7.37
N ARG A 358 34.23 8.96 -7.94
CA ARG A 358 35.09 9.98 -7.36
C ARG A 358 35.58 10.96 -8.42
N ALA A 359 35.75 12.21 -8.03
CA ALA A 359 36.31 13.27 -8.86
C ALA A 359 37.29 14.10 -8.02
N ALA A 360 38.19 14.84 -8.68
CA ALA A 360 39.16 15.68 -7.99
C ALA A 360 38.47 16.72 -7.09
N ASN A 361 39.00 16.93 -5.88
CA ASN A 361 38.52 17.89 -4.89
C ASN A 361 37.04 17.74 -4.47
N ARG A 362 36.48 16.51 -4.56
CA ARG A 362 35.09 16.20 -4.20
C ARG A 362 35.01 14.99 -3.29
N ALA A 363 33.99 14.95 -2.43
CA ALA A 363 33.67 13.76 -1.67
C ALA A 363 33.18 12.65 -2.62
N PRO A 364 33.69 11.42 -2.49
CA PRO A 364 33.25 10.30 -3.31
C PRO A 364 31.82 9.89 -2.94
N GLY A 365 31.06 9.41 -3.93
CA GLY A 365 29.67 8.98 -3.77
C GLY A 365 29.54 7.47 -3.99
N ALA A 366 28.53 6.88 -3.34
CA ALA A 366 28.09 5.51 -3.57
C ALA A 366 26.57 5.45 -3.69
N SER A 367 26.06 4.50 -4.48
CA SER A 367 24.63 4.20 -4.59
C SER A 367 24.41 2.73 -4.93
N TRP A 368 23.32 2.16 -4.42
CA TRP A 368 22.85 0.82 -4.76
C TRP A 368 21.77 0.91 -5.83
N PHE A 369 21.85 0.03 -6.83
CA PHE A 369 20.89 -0.07 -7.93
C PHE A 369 20.45 -1.53 -8.10
N THR A 370 19.15 -1.75 -8.26
CA THR A 370 18.54 -3.07 -8.34
C THR A 370 17.87 -3.31 -9.69
N ILE A 371 17.53 -4.57 -9.99
CA ILE A 371 16.75 -4.89 -11.18
C ILE A 371 15.34 -4.24 -11.14
N PHE A 372 14.77 -4.00 -9.95
CA PHE A 372 13.50 -3.29 -9.79
C PHE A 372 13.59 -1.82 -10.22
N ASP A 373 14.72 -1.16 -9.99
CA ASP A 373 14.95 0.20 -10.49
C ASP A 373 14.97 0.23 -12.03
N ALA A 374 15.59 -0.77 -12.67
CA ALA A 374 15.55 -0.92 -14.12
C ALA A 374 14.13 -1.21 -14.65
N PHE A 375 13.34 -2.01 -13.91
CA PHE A 375 11.93 -2.24 -14.21
C PHE A 375 11.11 -0.95 -14.12
N GLU A 376 11.22 -0.18 -13.04
CA GLU A 376 10.47 1.08 -12.89
C GLU A 376 10.84 2.07 -14.00
N GLN A 377 12.14 2.24 -14.27
CA GLN A 377 12.61 3.09 -15.37
C GLN A 377 12.07 2.64 -16.73
N LYS A 378 12.04 1.34 -17.03
CA LYS A 378 11.48 0.83 -18.29
C LYS A 378 9.95 0.93 -18.36
N ALA A 379 9.27 0.34 -17.38
CA ALA A 379 7.84 0.05 -17.41
C ALA A 379 6.97 1.26 -17.06
N VAL A 380 7.48 2.15 -16.19
CA VAL A 380 6.75 3.32 -15.70
C VAL A 380 7.25 4.60 -16.37
N GLN A 381 8.57 4.72 -16.58
CA GLN A 381 9.20 5.96 -17.08
C GLN A 381 9.59 5.90 -18.57
N GLY A 382 9.32 4.78 -19.27
CA GLY A 382 9.61 4.62 -20.70
C GLY A 382 11.09 4.72 -21.09
N GLN A 383 12.01 4.47 -20.17
CA GLN A 383 13.45 4.61 -20.40
C GLN A 383 14.02 3.41 -21.17
N GLN A 384 14.58 3.68 -22.35
CA GLN A 384 15.34 2.71 -23.14
C GLN A 384 16.67 2.32 -22.49
N MET A 385 17.23 3.19 -21.64
CA MET A 385 18.56 3.09 -21.04
C MET A 385 18.44 3.27 -19.52
N PHE A 386 18.98 2.36 -18.70
CA PHE A 386 18.92 2.52 -17.24
C PHE A 386 19.95 3.51 -16.76
N THR A 387 19.51 4.46 -15.95
CA THR A 387 20.33 5.56 -15.44
C THR A 387 20.51 5.42 -13.94
N ILE A 388 21.76 5.37 -13.52
CA ILE A 388 22.19 5.40 -12.13
C ILE A 388 22.74 6.82 -11.88
N ASP A 389 21.89 7.72 -11.42
CA ASP A 389 22.32 9.08 -11.05
C ASP A 389 23.16 9.02 -9.76
N LEU A 390 24.36 9.58 -9.81
CA LEU A 390 25.33 9.59 -8.72
C LEU A 390 25.94 10.98 -8.52
N ALA A 391 25.27 11.78 -7.71
CA ALA A 391 25.71 13.12 -7.34
C ALA A 391 26.87 13.09 -6.33
N LEU A 392 27.93 13.86 -6.59
CA LEU A 392 29.13 14.03 -5.75
C LEU A 392 29.12 15.39 -5.03
N GLY A 393 29.42 15.38 -3.73
CA GLY A 393 29.43 16.58 -2.88
C GLY A 393 30.81 17.21 -2.69
N GLY A 394 30.83 18.34 -1.98
CA GLY A 394 32.04 18.90 -1.37
C GLY A 394 32.49 18.15 -0.11
N ALA A 395 33.53 18.65 0.57
CA ALA A 395 33.90 18.17 1.90
C ALA A 395 33.01 18.84 2.96
N ASP A 396 32.22 18.04 3.66
CA ASP A 396 31.30 18.49 4.71
C ASP A 396 31.19 17.43 5.82
N THR A 397 31.06 17.89 7.06
CA THR A 397 31.04 17.06 8.28
C THR A 397 30.04 17.59 9.32
N ALA A 398 29.29 18.64 8.99
CA ALA A 398 28.29 19.20 9.88
C ALA A 398 26.92 18.57 9.55
N PRO A 399 26.16 18.09 10.54
CA PRO A 399 24.83 17.53 10.28
C PRO A 399 23.76 18.62 10.16
N PRO A 400 22.65 18.35 9.44
CA PRO A 400 21.55 19.28 9.31
C PRO A 400 20.97 19.68 10.67
N THR A 401 20.49 20.92 10.79
CA THR A 401 19.64 21.32 11.91
C THR A 401 18.19 21.04 11.56
N VAL A 402 17.47 20.30 12.41
CA VAL A 402 16.10 19.83 12.18
C VAL A 402 15.18 20.30 13.30
N SER A 403 14.00 20.81 12.95
CA SER A 403 12.88 20.98 13.89
C SER A 403 11.56 20.56 13.26
N VAL A 404 10.56 20.24 14.09
CA VAL A 404 9.26 19.73 13.67
C VAL A 404 8.17 20.73 14.06
N ALA A 405 7.63 21.49 13.11
CA ALA A 405 6.34 22.16 13.32
C ALA A 405 5.21 21.19 12.93
N ALA A 406 4.80 20.38 13.89
CA ALA A 406 3.57 19.59 13.85
C ALA A 406 2.57 20.19 14.86
N PRO A 407 1.25 20.18 14.58
CA PRO A 407 0.25 20.69 15.51
C PRO A 407 0.14 19.79 16.75
N SER A 408 -0.22 20.34 17.89
CA SER A 408 -0.39 19.56 19.13
C SER A 408 -1.58 18.60 19.09
N MET A 409 -2.56 18.86 18.21
CA MET A 409 -3.77 18.05 18.03
C MET A 409 -4.10 17.84 16.55
N ALA A 410 -4.73 16.71 16.27
CA ALA A 410 -5.31 16.35 14.97
C ALA A 410 -6.60 15.54 15.17
N THR A 411 -7.35 15.28 14.11
CA THR A 411 -8.59 14.47 14.16
C THR A 411 -8.54 13.37 13.10
N VAL A 412 -8.97 12.16 13.45
CA VAL A 412 -9.03 11.02 12.51
C VAL A 412 -9.82 11.41 11.25
N GLY A 413 -9.26 11.07 10.08
CA GLY A 413 -9.87 11.38 8.78
C GLY A 413 -9.77 12.85 8.35
N GLN A 414 -9.21 13.75 9.16
CA GLN A 414 -9.01 15.16 8.80
C GLN A 414 -7.58 15.47 8.37
N LEU A 415 -7.45 16.30 7.33
CA LEU A 415 -6.16 16.68 6.77
C LEU A 415 -5.40 17.60 7.74
N THR A 416 -4.20 17.20 8.13
CA THR A 416 -3.35 17.89 9.11
C THR A 416 -2.02 18.26 8.45
N VAL A 417 -1.58 19.51 8.53
CA VAL A 417 -0.32 19.96 7.89
C VAL A 417 0.87 19.75 8.83
N ILE A 418 1.99 19.25 8.28
CA ILE A 418 3.28 19.13 8.94
C ILE A 418 4.32 19.91 8.13
N ALA A 419 5.06 20.79 8.80
CA ALA A 419 6.03 21.68 8.17
C ALA A 419 7.37 21.66 8.94
N PRO A 420 8.25 20.66 8.71
CA PRO A 420 9.58 20.67 9.31
C PRO A 420 10.42 21.85 8.80
N ALA A 421 11.17 22.47 9.69
CA ALA A 421 12.26 23.36 9.28
C ALA A 421 13.56 22.55 9.29
N VAL A 422 14.25 22.53 8.15
CA VAL A 422 15.54 21.86 8.00
C VAL A 422 16.49 22.81 7.27
N VAL A 423 17.67 23.00 7.85
CA VAL A 423 18.75 23.82 7.27
C VAL A 423 20.08 23.11 7.43
N ASP A 424 21.00 23.38 6.53
CA ASP A 424 22.34 22.79 6.50
C ASP A 424 23.31 23.76 5.80
N ASN A 425 24.61 23.69 6.11
CA ASN A 425 25.64 24.56 5.52
C ASN A 425 26.11 24.13 4.11
N ALA A 426 26.06 22.84 3.79
CA ALA A 426 26.38 22.28 2.48
C ALA A 426 25.13 21.90 1.69
N GLY A 427 23.97 21.89 2.34
CA GLY A 427 22.68 21.66 1.70
C GLY A 427 22.08 20.30 2.08
N VAL A 428 20.77 20.30 2.25
CA VAL A 428 20.01 19.12 2.66
C VAL A 428 19.75 18.24 1.44
N TRP A 429 20.34 17.03 1.41
CA TRP A 429 20.09 16.05 0.35
C TRP A 429 18.64 15.55 0.40
N GLY A 430 18.10 15.36 1.61
CA GLY A 430 16.70 14.97 1.75
C GLY A 430 16.17 15.00 3.18
N VAL A 431 14.85 15.15 3.27
CA VAL A 431 14.07 15.19 4.52
C VAL A 431 12.98 14.13 4.46
N LYS A 432 12.91 13.27 5.46
CA LYS A 432 11.83 12.30 5.66
C LYS A 432 11.00 12.67 6.86
N VAL A 433 9.69 12.77 6.67
CA VAL A 433 8.71 12.89 7.76
C VAL A 433 8.09 11.51 7.99
N LEU A 434 8.29 10.98 9.18
CA LEU A 434 7.78 9.71 9.66
C LEU A 434 6.67 9.94 10.68
N GLY A 435 5.62 9.12 10.66
CA GLY A 435 4.58 9.09 11.68
C GLY A 435 4.77 7.93 12.66
N ARG A 436 3.65 7.46 13.23
CA ARG A 436 3.56 6.22 14.00
C ARG A 436 4.29 5.07 13.26
N ASP A 437 4.94 4.19 14.03
CA ASP A 437 5.66 2.99 13.57
C ASP A 437 6.74 3.22 12.49
N SER A 438 7.29 4.44 12.40
CA SER A 438 8.21 4.85 11.32
C SER A 438 7.61 4.67 9.92
N ILE A 439 6.28 4.81 9.80
CA ILE A 439 5.60 4.89 8.52
C ILE A 439 5.96 6.24 7.88
N PRO A 440 6.47 6.27 6.63
CA PRO A 440 6.69 7.52 5.94
C PRO A 440 5.38 8.22 5.65
N ILE A 441 5.26 9.46 6.11
CA ILE A 441 4.21 10.39 5.69
C ILE A 441 4.67 11.08 4.39
N CYS A 442 5.91 11.58 4.39
CA CYS A 442 6.45 12.42 3.31
C CYS A 442 7.95 12.20 3.14
N THR A 443 8.46 12.39 1.93
CA THR A 443 9.90 12.57 1.69
C THR A 443 10.11 13.70 0.69
N PHE A 444 11.13 14.51 0.93
CA PHE A 444 11.50 15.67 0.11
C PHE A 444 12.97 15.56 -0.29
N THR A 445 13.28 15.96 -1.52
CA THR A 445 14.65 16.12 -2.05
C THR A 445 15.05 17.59 -2.22
N ALA A 446 14.12 18.52 -2.02
CA ALA A 446 14.32 19.97 -2.06
C ALA A 446 13.25 20.67 -1.20
N PRO A 447 13.50 21.88 -0.68
CA PRO A 447 12.48 22.70 -0.03
C PRO A 447 11.46 23.27 -1.06
N PRO A 448 10.25 23.69 -0.65
CA PRO A 448 9.76 23.79 0.73
C PRO A 448 9.34 22.44 1.33
N TYR A 449 9.69 22.21 2.59
CA TYR A 449 9.34 20.99 3.32
C TYR A 449 7.97 21.14 4.00
N THR A 450 6.90 20.95 3.24
CA THR A 450 5.52 21.01 3.75
C THR A 450 4.71 19.87 3.17
N CYS A 451 3.97 19.16 4.00
CA CYS A 451 3.07 18.11 3.51
C CYS A 451 1.87 17.89 4.43
N SER A 452 0.90 17.17 3.89
CA SER A 452 -0.34 16.83 4.57
C SER A 452 -0.34 15.39 5.07
N TRP A 453 -0.90 15.21 6.25
CA TRP A 453 -1.04 13.94 6.94
C TRP A 453 -2.49 13.79 7.40
N THR A 454 -3.13 12.69 7.06
CA THR A 454 -4.46 12.35 7.57
C THR A 454 -4.29 11.18 8.53
N PRO A 455 -4.45 11.37 9.85
CA PRO A 455 -4.36 10.25 10.79
C PRO A 455 -5.56 9.32 10.62
N SER A 456 -5.30 8.01 10.61
CA SER A 456 -6.33 6.96 10.51
C SER A 456 -6.80 6.40 11.85
N ALA A 457 -6.11 6.72 12.96
CA ALA A 457 -6.42 6.18 14.28
C ALA A 457 -6.13 7.20 15.40
N PRO A 458 -6.94 7.23 16.47
CA PRO A 458 -6.79 8.16 17.59
C PRO A 458 -5.58 7.80 18.48
N GLY A 459 -5.40 8.63 19.51
CA GLY A 459 -4.30 8.54 20.48
C GLY A 459 -3.08 9.36 20.07
N VAL A 460 -2.02 9.30 20.88
CA VAL A 460 -0.78 10.01 20.58
C VAL A 460 -0.09 9.38 19.37
N GLN A 461 0.45 10.22 18.49
CA GLN A 461 1.33 9.82 17.40
C GLN A 461 2.60 10.69 17.43
N THR A 462 3.76 10.03 17.45
CA THR A 462 5.06 10.71 17.35
C THR A 462 5.38 10.92 15.88
N ILE A 463 5.50 12.18 15.47
CA ILE A 463 6.02 12.61 14.18
C ILE A 463 7.54 12.76 14.33
N ARG A 464 8.32 11.99 13.58
CA ARG A 464 9.79 12.03 13.57
C ARG A 464 10.27 12.55 12.22
N VAL A 465 11.07 13.60 12.25
CA VAL A 465 11.69 14.18 11.05
C VAL A 465 13.15 13.77 11.05
N VAL A 466 13.60 13.20 9.93
CA VAL A 466 14.99 12.80 9.68
C VAL A 466 15.48 13.61 8.51
N ALA A 467 16.59 14.32 8.67
CA ALA A 467 17.27 14.99 7.57
C ALA A 467 18.70 14.48 7.43
N VAL A 468 19.17 14.43 6.20
CA VAL A 468 20.56 14.12 5.87
C VAL A 468 21.04 15.08 4.80
N ASP A 469 22.28 15.55 4.98
CA ASP A 469 23.01 16.34 4.01
C ASP A 469 23.61 15.49 2.88
N ALA A 470 24.32 16.20 2.01
CA ALA A 470 25.13 15.69 0.92
C ALA A 470 26.22 14.67 1.34
N ALA A 471 27.08 15.01 2.31
CA ALA A 471 28.21 14.17 2.73
C ALA A 471 27.72 12.91 3.47
N GLY A 472 26.52 12.97 4.03
CA GLY A 472 25.82 11.88 4.67
C GLY A 472 25.70 12.00 6.19
N ASN A 473 25.98 13.16 6.77
CA ASN A 473 25.72 13.38 8.19
C ASN A 473 24.21 13.51 8.41
N SER A 474 23.74 13.16 9.61
CA SER A 474 22.30 12.95 9.83
C SER A 474 21.81 13.54 11.15
N ALA A 475 20.61 14.09 11.11
CA ALA A 475 19.95 14.67 12.26
C ALA A 475 18.47 14.29 12.32
N VAL A 476 17.92 14.36 13.53
CA VAL A 476 16.59 13.86 13.87
C VAL A 476 15.94 14.80 14.86
N ALA A 477 14.68 15.14 14.63
CA ALA A 477 13.80 15.76 15.62
C ALA A 477 12.46 15.01 15.69
N SER A 478 11.74 15.15 16.81
CA SER A 478 10.42 14.53 16.98
C SER A 478 9.44 15.48 17.68
N ALA A 479 8.16 15.36 17.36
CA ALA A 479 7.04 16.02 18.03
C ALA A 479 5.90 15.02 18.26
N ASN A 480 5.12 15.18 19.34
CA ASN A 480 3.96 14.35 19.62
C ASN A 480 2.67 15.09 19.27
N VAL A 481 1.78 14.43 18.54
CA VAL A 481 0.46 14.94 18.15
C VAL A 481 -0.62 14.09 18.80
N ILE A 482 -1.60 14.71 19.45
CA ILE A 482 -2.76 14.03 20.03
C ILE A 482 -3.83 13.90 18.94
N VAL A 483 -4.10 12.68 18.47
CA VAL A 483 -5.18 12.43 17.50
C VAL A 483 -6.48 12.11 18.23
N ASN A 484 -7.51 12.91 17.99
CA ASN A 484 -8.86 12.71 18.49
C ASN A 484 -9.69 11.84 17.52
N PRO A 485 -10.65 11.04 18.01
CA PRO A 485 -11.66 10.41 17.15
C PRO A 485 -12.48 11.48 16.40
N PRO A 486 -13.19 11.13 15.31
CA PRO A 486 -14.13 12.05 14.70
C PRO A 486 -15.26 12.38 15.68
N SER A 487 -15.90 13.54 15.52
CA SER A 487 -17.10 13.89 16.28
C SER A 487 -18.24 12.92 15.93
N ASP A 488 -18.97 12.44 16.93
CA ASP A 488 -20.18 11.67 16.71
C ASP A 488 -21.33 12.57 16.26
N THR A 489 -22.05 12.15 15.23
CA THR A 489 -23.11 12.92 14.56
C THR A 489 -24.40 12.12 14.36
N VAL A 490 -24.46 10.90 14.89
CA VAL A 490 -25.61 10.00 14.74
C VAL A 490 -26.46 10.12 16.00
N PRO A 491 -27.75 10.51 15.91
CA PRO A 491 -28.59 10.57 17.09
C PRO A 491 -28.94 9.18 17.65
N PRO A 492 -29.09 9.06 18.99
CA PRO A 492 -29.52 7.83 19.62
C PRO A 492 -30.91 7.40 19.17
N THR A 493 -31.18 6.10 19.19
CA THR A 493 -32.51 5.52 18.97
C THR A 493 -33.25 5.35 20.30
N VAL A 494 -34.57 5.56 20.31
CA VAL A 494 -35.42 5.39 21.50
C VAL A 494 -36.79 4.81 21.14
N ALA A 495 -37.27 3.87 21.98
CA ALA A 495 -38.64 3.39 21.95
C ALA A 495 -39.27 3.54 23.34
N LEU A 496 -40.44 4.19 23.40
CA LEU A 496 -41.22 4.42 24.61
C LEU A 496 -42.31 3.35 24.75
N SER A 497 -42.45 2.79 25.95
CA SER A 497 -43.62 2.02 26.36
C SER A 497 -44.31 2.77 27.51
N ALA A 498 -45.50 3.28 27.21
CA ALA A 498 -46.38 3.95 28.16
C ALA A 498 -47.78 3.29 28.10
N PRO A 499 -48.52 3.22 29.22
CA PRO A 499 -49.91 2.77 29.22
C PRO A 499 -50.79 3.72 28.38
N ALA A 500 -51.78 3.20 27.66
CA ALA A 500 -52.72 4.04 26.90
C ALA A 500 -53.64 4.88 27.81
N SER A 501 -53.96 4.37 29.00
CA SER A 501 -54.68 5.09 30.05
C SER A 501 -54.16 4.77 31.46
N VAL A 502 -54.35 5.70 32.39
CA VAL A 502 -53.93 5.64 33.80
C VAL A 502 -54.94 6.35 34.70
N ALA A 503 -55.03 5.97 35.98
CA ALA A 503 -55.92 6.63 36.94
C ALA A 503 -55.24 7.83 37.62
N THR A 504 -55.99 8.92 37.87
CA THR A 504 -55.52 10.08 38.65
C THR A 504 -55.10 9.64 40.07
N GLY A 505 -53.94 10.10 40.54
CA GLY A 505 -53.43 9.79 41.88
C GLY A 505 -52.69 8.45 42.02
N ILE A 506 -52.77 7.55 41.04
CA ILE A 506 -52.09 6.25 41.05
C ILE A 506 -50.77 6.33 40.27
N ALA A 507 -49.69 5.75 40.80
CA ALA A 507 -48.39 5.75 40.13
C ALA A 507 -48.38 4.87 38.88
N ALA A 508 -48.16 5.48 37.71
CA ALA A 508 -48.00 4.81 36.44
C ALA A 508 -46.52 4.50 36.16
N ARG A 509 -46.25 3.32 35.58
CA ARG A 509 -44.90 2.92 35.16
C ARG A 509 -44.69 3.29 33.69
N LEU A 510 -43.68 4.09 33.43
CA LEU A 510 -43.17 4.39 32.10
C LEU A 510 -41.86 3.64 31.90
N THR A 511 -41.67 3.00 30.76
CA THR A 511 -40.40 2.36 30.40
C THR A 511 -39.95 2.77 29.01
N ALA A 512 -38.64 2.70 28.77
CA ALA A 512 -38.08 2.95 27.46
C ALA A 512 -36.88 2.04 27.20
N THR A 513 -36.61 1.79 25.93
CA THR A 513 -35.32 1.26 25.47
C THR A 513 -34.62 2.36 24.66
N ALA A 514 -33.30 2.42 24.77
CA ALA A 514 -32.49 3.36 24.01
C ALA A 514 -31.13 2.73 23.67
N SER A 515 -30.65 3.00 22.46
CA SER A 515 -29.40 2.47 21.92
C SER A 515 -28.75 3.46 20.98
N ASP A 516 -27.43 3.45 20.93
CA ASP A 516 -26.61 4.43 20.24
C ASP A 516 -25.34 3.77 19.68
N ASN A 517 -24.70 4.35 18.67
CA ASN A 517 -23.45 3.84 18.09
C ASN A 517 -22.21 4.07 18.97
N VAL A 518 -22.23 5.06 19.87
CA VAL A 518 -21.17 5.29 20.86
C VAL A 518 -21.70 5.06 22.27
N ALA A 519 -22.62 5.89 22.76
CA ALA A 519 -23.21 5.76 24.10
C ALA A 519 -24.40 6.71 24.33
N VAL A 520 -25.53 6.18 24.80
CA VAL A 520 -26.58 6.98 25.45
C VAL A 520 -26.09 7.45 26.82
N THR A 521 -26.17 8.75 27.11
CA THR A 521 -25.75 9.33 28.41
C THR A 521 -26.92 9.73 29.30
N GLU A 522 -28.06 10.08 28.70
CA GLU A 522 -29.23 10.55 29.44
C GLU A 522 -30.53 10.17 28.71
N LEU A 523 -31.52 9.70 29.48
CA LEU A 523 -32.92 9.57 29.07
C LEU A 523 -33.79 10.38 30.04
N LYS A 524 -34.64 11.24 29.48
CA LYS A 524 -35.65 12.01 30.20
C LYS A 524 -37.05 11.56 29.81
N PHE A 525 -37.88 11.23 30.80
CA PHE A 525 -39.32 11.17 30.61
C PHE A 525 -39.88 12.56 30.90
N ILE A 526 -40.60 13.13 29.94
CA ILE A 526 -41.15 14.49 29.96
C ILE A 526 -42.66 14.38 29.76
N VAL A 527 -43.44 14.99 30.66
CA VAL A 527 -44.91 15.01 30.59
C VAL A 527 -45.36 16.45 30.42
N ASP A 528 -46.06 16.75 29.32
CA ASP A 528 -46.50 18.11 28.94
C ASP A 528 -45.37 19.17 29.09
N GLY A 529 -44.18 18.84 28.58
CA GLY A 529 -43.00 19.70 28.63
C GLY A 529 -42.26 19.75 29.98
N LYS A 530 -42.74 19.05 31.03
CA LYS A 530 -42.07 18.99 32.34
C LYS A 530 -41.37 17.65 32.54
N THR A 531 -40.08 17.68 32.88
CA THR A 531 -39.32 16.45 33.16
C THR A 531 -39.88 15.77 34.42
N ALA A 532 -40.35 14.52 34.26
CA ALA A 532 -40.81 13.66 35.34
C ALA A 532 -39.67 12.81 35.92
N CYS A 533 -38.79 12.28 35.07
CA CYS A 533 -37.60 11.52 35.48
C CYS A 533 -36.42 11.83 34.55
N THR A 534 -35.21 11.75 35.09
CA THR A 534 -33.93 11.76 34.36
C THR A 534 -33.12 10.53 34.77
N LEU A 535 -32.65 9.75 33.80
CA LEU A 535 -31.99 8.46 34.00
C LEU A 535 -30.70 8.42 33.16
N ARG A 536 -29.61 7.89 33.70
CA ARG A 536 -28.28 7.87 33.04
C ARG A 536 -27.76 6.47 32.68
N ALA A 537 -28.55 5.44 32.96
CA ALA A 537 -28.25 4.05 32.63
C ALA A 537 -29.54 3.25 32.54
N ALA A 538 -29.51 2.16 31.77
CA ALA A 538 -30.58 1.17 31.74
C ALA A 538 -30.62 0.35 33.06
N PRO A 539 -31.78 -0.18 33.48
CA PRO A 539 -33.08 -0.13 32.80
C PRO A 539 -33.78 1.23 32.97
N TYR A 540 -34.26 1.80 31.85
CA TYR A 540 -34.94 3.10 31.87
C TYR A 540 -36.39 2.95 32.33
N VAL A 541 -36.62 3.09 33.64
CA VAL A 541 -37.93 2.98 34.28
C VAL A 541 -38.23 4.24 35.10
N CYS A 542 -39.41 4.82 34.90
CA CYS A 542 -39.90 5.97 35.65
C CYS A 542 -41.26 5.65 36.28
N ALA A 543 -41.46 6.05 37.53
CA ALA A 543 -42.75 6.04 38.19
C ALA A 543 -43.30 7.48 38.21
N TRP A 544 -44.45 7.70 37.59
CA TRP A 544 -45.06 9.02 37.44
C TRP A 544 -46.52 8.99 37.89
N THR A 545 -46.90 9.91 38.78
CA THR A 545 -48.26 10.00 39.32
C THR A 545 -49.00 11.22 38.74
N PRO A 546 -50.04 11.02 37.90
CA PRO A 546 -50.86 12.10 37.39
C PRO A 546 -51.69 12.77 38.49
N LYS A 547 -51.81 14.11 38.44
CA LYS A 547 -52.51 14.91 39.45
C LYS A 547 -53.88 15.45 39.02
N ARG A 548 -54.25 15.30 37.75
CA ARG A 548 -55.51 15.80 37.17
C ARG A 548 -55.95 14.89 36.02
N PRO A 549 -57.26 14.63 35.82
CA PRO A 549 -57.77 13.97 34.62
C PRO A 549 -57.49 14.80 33.36
N GLY A 550 -57.39 14.13 32.21
CA GLY A 550 -57.11 14.77 30.92
C GLY A 550 -56.29 13.88 29.98
N ALA A 551 -55.98 14.36 28.78
CA ALA A 551 -54.94 13.75 27.94
C ALA A 551 -53.62 14.47 28.20
N VAL A 552 -52.51 13.71 28.29
CA VAL A 552 -51.16 14.25 28.41
C VAL A 552 -50.25 13.65 27.35
N ASN A 553 -49.25 14.40 26.89
CA ASN A 553 -48.20 13.86 26.04
C ASN A 553 -47.00 13.45 26.89
N ILE A 554 -46.62 12.17 26.81
CA ILE A 554 -45.41 11.62 27.41
C ILE A 554 -44.35 11.50 26.33
N GLU A 555 -43.30 12.30 26.43
CA GLU A 555 -42.11 12.25 25.59
C GLU A 555 -40.99 11.48 26.33
N ALA A 556 -40.40 10.48 25.69
CA ALA A 556 -39.08 9.97 26.05
C ALA A 556 -38.05 10.66 25.16
N ARG A 557 -37.20 11.49 25.75
CA ARG A 557 -36.08 12.17 25.08
C ARG A 557 -34.76 11.56 25.52
N VAL A 558 -33.90 11.23 24.58
CA VAL A 558 -32.57 10.66 24.83
C VAL A 558 -31.47 11.57 24.26
N ALA A 559 -30.33 11.58 24.93
CA ALA A 559 -29.12 12.25 24.49
C ALA A 559 -27.91 11.32 24.60
N ASP A 560 -26.96 11.48 23.68
CA ASP A 560 -25.66 10.80 23.68
C ASP A 560 -24.58 11.64 24.41
N ALA A 561 -23.30 11.32 24.20
CA ALA A 561 -22.17 12.10 24.74
C ALA A 561 -21.75 13.31 23.88
N ALA A 562 -22.14 13.35 22.61
CA ALA A 562 -21.82 14.44 21.66
C ALA A 562 -22.89 15.55 21.66
N GLY A 563 -24.03 15.32 22.29
CA GLY A 563 -25.18 16.22 22.32
C GLY A 563 -26.21 15.96 21.22
N ASN A 564 -26.11 14.84 20.49
CA ASN A 564 -27.16 14.42 19.56
C ASN A 564 -28.38 13.93 20.37
N VAL A 565 -29.58 14.26 19.89
CA VAL A 565 -30.83 14.04 20.62
C VAL A 565 -31.85 13.36 19.72
N ALA A 566 -32.59 12.40 20.28
CA ALA A 566 -33.82 11.89 19.69
C ALA A 566 -34.95 11.89 20.71
N SER A 567 -36.19 11.88 20.22
CA SER A 567 -37.37 11.79 21.06
C SER A 567 -38.50 11.02 20.39
N VAL A 568 -39.29 10.35 21.22
CA VAL A 568 -40.52 9.67 20.82
C VAL A 568 -41.61 10.05 21.83
N SER A 569 -42.85 10.20 21.36
CA SER A 569 -43.98 10.63 22.20
C SER A 569 -45.15 9.66 22.11
N ALA A 570 -45.89 9.53 23.22
CA ALA A 570 -47.15 8.81 23.31
C ALA A 570 -48.19 9.65 24.06
N SER A 571 -49.42 9.67 23.55
CA SER A 571 -50.57 10.28 24.23
C SER A 571 -51.14 9.30 25.25
N VAL A 572 -51.32 9.74 26.49
CA VAL A 572 -51.85 8.94 27.59
C VAL A 572 -53.09 9.61 28.18
N ARG A 573 -54.17 8.84 28.33
CA ARG A 573 -55.41 9.32 28.93
C ARG A 573 -55.41 9.11 30.45
N ILE A 574 -55.43 10.21 31.20
CA ILE A 574 -55.64 10.19 32.64
C ILE A 574 -57.15 10.20 32.92
N GLU A 575 -57.63 9.15 33.56
CA GLU A 575 -59.01 9.02 34.02
C GLU A 575 -59.17 9.59 35.44
N GLY A 576 -60.34 10.16 35.72
CA GLY A 576 -60.70 10.56 37.09
C GLY A 576 -61.10 9.35 37.91
N LEU A 577 -60.72 9.33 39.19
CA LEU A 577 -61.28 8.38 40.16
C LEU A 577 -62.79 8.58 40.19
N ARG A 578 -63.56 7.48 40.07
CA ARG A 578 -65.00 7.54 40.24
C ARG A 578 -65.32 7.59 41.73
N ALA A 579 -66.53 7.98 42.09
CA ALA A 579 -66.98 7.99 43.48
C ALA A 579 -67.06 6.58 44.12
N GLU A 580 -66.91 5.54 43.30
CA GLU A 580 -66.88 4.11 43.63
C GLU A 580 -65.45 3.55 43.74
N ASP A 581 -64.41 4.36 43.46
CA ASP A 581 -62.97 4.00 43.55
C ASP A 581 -62.25 4.69 44.74
N LEU A 582 -63.00 5.38 45.62
CA LEU A 582 -62.52 6.11 46.81
C LEU A 582 -62.86 5.38 48.12
#